data_AF-A0A391NKP1-F1
#
_entry.id   AF-A0A391NKP1-F1
#
_cell.length_a   1.000
_cell.length_b   1.000
_cell.length_c   1.000
_cell.angle_alpha   90.00
_cell.angle_beta   90.00
_cell.angle_gamma   90.00
#
_symmetry.space_group_name_H-M   'P 1'
#
loop_
_entity.id
_entity.type
_entity.pdbx_description
1 polymer ?
#
loop_
_entity_poly.entity_id
_entity_poly.type
_entity_poly.pdbx_seq_one_letter_code
_entity_poly.pdbx_strand_id
1 'polypeptide(L)'
;MSHVLCNRCKRLMVPRVIFSRSVAGRWGWRVGGGKPISNCCPFCLSEHWDVAVEPSPLRGSILMKLLSIPVTLIMLTLIIGESPRVSWRPFRLSQAATA
;
A
#
# COMPACT_ATOMS: atom_id res chain seq x y z
N MET A 1 -33.88 -3.60 -14.62
CA MET A 1 -32.77 -2.93 -13.89
C MET A 1 -33.25 -1.55 -13.47
N SER A 2 -33.18 -1.20 -12.19
CA SER A 2 -33.58 0.14 -11.74
C SER A 2 -32.49 1.16 -12.08
N HIS A 3 -32.89 2.32 -12.63
CA HIS A 3 -31.98 3.43 -12.85
C HIS A 3 -31.79 4.21 -11.54
N VAL A 4 -30.55 4.63 -11.25
CA VAL A 4 -30.18 5.36 -10.04
C VAL A 4 -29.53 6.68 -10.44
N LEU A 5 -29.81 7.76 -9.69
CA LEU A 5 -29.20 9.06 -9.92
C LEU A 5 -27.83 9.13 -9.23
N CYS A 6 -26.77 9.51 -9.96
CA CYS A 6 -25.47 9.76 -9.37
C CYS A 6 -25.46 11.08 -8.59
N ASN A 7 -25.00 11.07 -7.33
CA ASN A 7 -24.96 12.27 -6.50
C ASN A 7 -23.90 13.30 -6.94
N ARG A 8 -22.87 12.89 -7.69
CA ARG A 8 -21.83 13.79 -8.23
C ARG A 8 -22.20 14.41 -9.56
N CYS A 9 -22.41 13.57 -10.59
CA CYS A 9 -22.64 14.08 -11.95
C CYS A 9 -24.12 14.35 -12.25
N LYS A 10 -25.03 14.03 -11.32
CA LYS A 10 -26.49 14.24 -11.44
C LYS A 10 -27.10 13.61 -12.70
N ARG A 11 -26.49 12.53 -13.19
CA ARG A 11 -26.99 11.75 -14.34
C ARG A 11 -27.63 10.46 -13.84
N LEU A 12 -28.73 10.07 -14.48
CA LEU A 12 -29.34 8.75 -14.32
C LEU A 12 -28.44 7.69 -14.95
N MET A 13 -28.20 6.61 -14.22
CA MET A 13 -27.27 5.56 -14.62
C MET A 13 -27.68 4.20 -14.08
N VAL A 14 -27.10 3.15 -14.64
CA VAL A 14 -27.08 1.82 -14.03
C VAL A 14 -25.65 1.61 -13.53
N PRO A 15 -25.43 1.43 -12.21
CA PRO A 15 -24.09 1.28 -11.66
C PRO A 15 -23.40 0.06 -12.25
N ARG A 16 -22.14 0.23 -12.66
CA ARG A 16 -21.30 -0.87 -13.16
C ARG A 16 -20.55 -1.48 -11.98
N VAL A 17 -20.64 -2.79 -11.82
CA VAL A 17 -19.92 -3.53 -10.78
C VAL A 17 -18.46 -3.70 -11.20
N ILE A 18 -17.52 -3.34 -10.33
CA ILE A 18 -16.11 -3.62 -10.47
C ILE A 18 -15.80 -4.93 -9.75
N PHE A 19 -15.19 -5.85 -10.49
CA PHE A 19 -14.74 -7.14 -9.96
C PHE A 19 -13.27 -7.09 -9.58
N SER A 20 -12.90 -7.88 -8.58
CA SER A 20 -11.51 -8.06 -8.18
C SER A 20 -10.68 -8.60 -9.34
N ARG A 21 -9.48 -8.04 -9.51
CA ARG A 21 -8.50 -8.54 -10.48
C ARG A 21 -7.95 -9.88 -9.99
N SER A 22 -7.88 -10.85 -10.90
CA SER A 22 -7.17 -12.10 -10.65
C SER A 22 -5.66 -11.89 -10.75
N VAL A 23 -4.87 -12.52 -9.88
CA VAL A 23 -3.42 -12.59 -10.06
C VAL A 23 -3.11 -13.78 -10.96
N ALA A 24 -2.44 -13.53 -12.08
CA ALA A 24 -2.00 -14.58 -13.01
C ALA A 24 -0.65 -15.15 -12.53
N GLY A 25 -0.63 -16.44 -12.20
CA GLY A 25 0.60 -17.18 -11.96
C GLY A 25 1.32 -17.53 -13.27
N ARG A 26 2.61 -17.86 -13.15
CA ARG A 26 3.54 -18.14 -14.27
C ARG A 26 3.12 -19.31 -15.19
N TRP A 27 2.15 -20.11 -14.75
CA TRP A 27 1.67 -21.34 -15.41
C TRP A 27 0.17 -21.29 -15.76
N GLY A 28 -0.38 -20.10 -16.01
CA GLY A 28 -1.78 -19.94 -16.44
C GLY A 28 -2.84 -20.10 -15.34
N TRP A 29 -2.45 -20.54 -14.13
CA TRP A 29 -3.35 -20.50 -12.98
C TRP A 29 -3.65 -19.06 -12.56
N ARG A 30 -4.94 -18.76 -12.43
CA ARG A 30 -5.44 -17.50 -11.89
C ARG A 30 -5.87 -17.75 -10.46
N VAL A 31 -5.20 -17.11 -9.50
CA VAL A 31 -5.56 -17.18 -8.09
C VAL A 31 -6.28 -15.89 -7.72
N GLY A 32 -7.50 -16.02 -7.21
CA GLY A 32 -8.37 -14.89 -6.91
C GLY A 32 -9.02 -14.26 -8.14
N GLY A 33 -9.95 -13.33 -7.90
CA GLY A 33 -10.75 -12.65 -8.93
C GLY A 33 -12.24 -13.00 -8.88
N GLY A 34 -13.07 -12.16 -9.50
CA GLY A 34 -14.51 -12.42 -9.68
C GLY A 34 -15.42 -12.10 -8.48
N LYS A 35 -14.86 -11.69 -7.34
CA LYS A 35 -15.66 -11.13 -6.24
C LYS A 35 -16.00 -9.67 -6.57
N PRO A 36 -17.27 -9.24 -6.44
CA PRO A 36 -17.62 -7.83 -6.55
C PRO A 36 -16.93 -7.07 -5.43
N ILE A 37 -16.07 -6.10 -5.77
CA ILE A 37 -15.40 -5.24 -4.79
C ILE A 37 -16.27 -4.02 -4.52
N SER A 38 -16.71 -3.36 -5.60
CA SER A 38 -17.41 -2.09 -5.53
C SER A 38 -18.17 -1.81 -6.82
N ASN A 39 -18.84 -0.67 -6.90
CA ASN A 39 -19.53 -0.19 -8.08
C ASN A 39 -19.12 1.24 -8.42
N CYS A 40 -19.24 1.64 -9.68
CA CYS A 40 -18.84 2.98 -10.12
C CYS A 40 -19.85 3.60 -11.08
N CYS A 41 -19.86 4.93 -11.09
CA CYS A 41 -20.59 5.70 -12.10
C CYS A 41 -19.89 5.59 -13.47
N PRO A 42 -20.59 5.21 -14.55
CA PRO A 42 -19.99 5.09 -15.88
C PRO A 42 -19.65 6.45 -16.52
N PHE A 43 -20.17 7.57 -15.99
CA PHE A 43 -19.93 8.91 -16.54
C PHE A 43 -18.79 9.63 -15.84
N CYS A 44 -18.77 9.65 -14.50
CA CYS A 44 -17.74 10.35 -13.73
C CYS A 44 -16.68 9.41 -13.12
N LEU A 45 -16.79 8.09 -13.34
CA LEU A 45 -15.86 7.07 -12.83
C LEU A 45 -15.65 7.09 -11.31
N SER A 46 -16.57 7.73 -10.59
CA SER A 46 -16.57 7.78 -9.13
C SER A 46 -17.05 6.44 -8.55
N GLU A 47 -16.26 5.89 -7.63
CA GLU A 47 -16.63 4.75 -6.79
C GLU A 47 -17.67 5.13 -5.72
N HIS A 48 -17.55 6.30 -5.08
CA HIS A 48 -18.52 6.79 -4.09
C HIS A 48 -19.57 7.70 -4.74
N TRP A 49 -20.31 7.13 -5.69
CA TRP A 49 -21.31 7.87 -6.48
C TRP A 49 -22.65 8.05 -5.74
N ASP A 50 -22.89 7.24 -4.72
CA ASP A 50 -24.05 7.15 -3.85
C ASP A 50 -23.93 8.06 -2.62
N VAL A 51 -22.70 8.33 -2.17
CA VAL A 51 -22.46 9.14 -0.97
C VAL A 51 -22.59 10.64 -1.28
N ALA A 52 -23.24 11.39 -0.38
CA ALA A 52 -23.36 12.84 -0.48
C ALA A 52 -22.07 13.58 -0.04
N VAL A 53 -21.29 12.96 0.85
CA VAL A 53 -20.05 13.49 1.41
C VAL A 53 -18.90 12.56 1.03
N GLU A 54 -17.85 13.10 0.40
CA GLU A 54 -16.64 12.34 0.10
C GLU A 54 -16.05 11.74 1.37
N PRO A 55 -15.85 10.40 1.45
CA PRO A 55 -15.10 9.83 2.56
C PRO A 55 -13.67 10.36 2.50
N SER A 56 -13.23 11.02 3.57
CA SER A 56 -11.92 11.64 3.61
C SER A 56 -10.81 10.59 3.41
N PRO A 57 -9.94 10.74 2.40
CA PRO A 57 -8.89 9.75 2.09
C PRO A 57 -7.85 9.59 3.21
N LEU A 58 -7.88 10.51 4.19
CA LEU A 58 -6.94 10.62 5.29
C LEU A 58 -7.21 9.61 6.41
N ARG A 59 -8.43 9.07 6.53
CA ARG A 59 -8.82 8.28 7.72
C ARG A 59 -8.09 6.93 7.81
N GLY A 60 -7.74 6.33 6.67
CA GLY A 60 -6.94 5.10 6.61
C GLY A 60 -5.42 5.34 6.56
N SER A 61 -4.98 6.42 5.89
CA SER A 61 -3.55 6.66 5.66
C SER A 61 -2.81 7.12 6.91
N ILE A 62 -3.45 7.92 7.78
CA ILE A 62 -2.81 8.47 8.98
C ILE A 62 -2.50 7.35 9.99
N LEU A 63 -3.44 6.43 10.20
CA LEU A 63 -3.30 5.34 11.17
C LEU A 63 -2.20 4.35 10.75
N MET A 64 -2.14 4.03 9.45
CA MET A 64 -1.07 3.20 8.89
C MET A 64 0.30 3.89 8.92
N LYS A 65 0.36 5.20 8.65
CA LYS A 65 1.61 5.98 8.78
C LYS A 65 2.09 6.02 10.24
N LEU A 66 1.19 6.25 11.19
CA LEU A 66 1.50 6.23 12.64
C LEU A 66 2.03 4.89 13.11
N LEU A 67 1.47 3.77 12.63
CA LEU A 67 1.96 2.42 12.99
C LEU A 67 3.29 2.07 12.32
N SER A 68 3.60 2.64 11.15
CA SER A 68 4.85 2.35 10.44
C SER A 68 6.09 2.92 11.14
N ILE A 69 5.97 4.08 11.80
CA ILE A 69 7.07 4.78 12.49
C ILE A 69 7.68 3.99 13.65
N PRO A 70 6.91 3.43 14.61
CA PRO A 70 7.49 2.63 15.68
C PRO A 70 8.08 1.31 15.17
N VAL A 71 7.49 0.70 14.14
CA VAL A 71 7.99 -0.57 13.57
C VAL A 71 9.36 -0.39 12.93
N THR A 72 9.58 0.71 12.19
CA THR A 72 10.90 1.01 11.61
C THR A 72 11.94 1.35 12.66
N LEU A 73 11.56 2.09 13.71
CA LEU A 73 12.46 2.36 14.85
C LEU A 73 12.87 1.09 15.57
N ILE A 74 11.93 0.17 15.86
CA ILE A 74 12.24 -1.12 16.50
C ILE A 74 13.22 -1.91 15.63
N MET A 75 12.96 -2.04 14.32
CA MET A 75 13.88 -2.73 13.40
C MET A 75 15.26 -2.09 13.35
N LEU A 76 15.34 -0.76 13.34
CA LEU A 76 16.62 -0.03 13.36
C LEU A 76 17.38 -0.28 14.68
N THR A 77 16.69 -0.26 15.82
CA THR A 77 17.32 -0.53 17.11
C THR A 77 17.81 -1.97 17.25
N LEU A 78 17.12 -2.94 16.64
CA LEU A 78 17.58 -4.32 16.57
C LEU A 78 18.85 -4.46 15.72
N ILE A 79 18.90 -3.80 14.56
CA ILE A 79 20.09 -3.81 13.68
C ILE A 79 21.31 -3.17 14.37
N ILE A 80 21.11 -2.04 15.05
CA ILE A 80 22.20 -1.35 15.76
C ILE A 80 22.58 -2.12 17.03
N GLY A 81 21.60 -2.72 17.71
CA GLY A 81 21.78 -3.52 18.92
C GLY A 81 22.54 -4.82 18.69
N GLU A 82 22.48 -5.41 17.48
CA GLU A 82 23.32 -6.54 17.07
C GLU A 82 24.71 -6.13 16.56
N SER A 83 25.05 -4.84 16.59
CA SER A 83 26.37 -4.35 16.20
C SER A 83 27.41 -4.18 17.34
N PRO A 84 27.49 -4.98 18.43
CA PRO A 84 28.72 -5.05 19.20
C PRO A 84 29.62 -6.10 18.54
N ARG A 85 30.78 -5.66 18.03
CA ARG A 85 31.90 -6.45 17.48
C ARG A 85 32.03 -6.53 15.95
N VAL A 86 31.73 -5.46 15.21
CA VAL A 86 32.64 -5.15 14.08
C VAL A 86 33.87 -4.49 14.71
N SER A 87 34.87 -5.33 15.03
CA SER A 87 36.17 -4.84 15.47
C SER A 87 36.76 -4.04 14.31
N TRP A 88 36.67 -2.73 14.38
CA TRP A 88 37.57 -1.83 13.67
C TRP A 88 38.97 -2.13 14.21
N ARG A 89 39.68 -3.08 13.59
CA ARG A 89 41.13 -3.15 13.76
C ARG A 89 41.67 -1.95 12.99
N PRO A 90 42.24 -0.92 13.66
CA PRO A 90 42.96 0.11 12.93
C PRO A 90 44.07 -0.59 12.14
N PHE A 91 44.13 -0.29 10.84
CA PHE A 91 45.18 -0.72 9.95
C PHE A 91 46.50 -0.15 10.48
N ARG A 92 47.17 -0.93 11.33
CA ARG A 92 48.44 -0.58 11.95
C ARG A 92 49.47 -0.70 10.84
N LEU A 93 49.80 0.43 10.20
CA LEU A 93 51.02 0.57 9.40
C LEU A 93 52.20 0.25 10.34
N SER A 94 52.65 -0.99 10.25
CA SER A 94 53.88 -1.45 10.88
C SER A 94 55.04 -0.74 10.18
N GLN A 95 55.65 0.20 10.90
CA GLN A 95 57.08 0.48 10.72
C GLN A 95 57.80 -0.86 10.84
N ALA A 96 58.24 -1.42 9.72
CA ALA A 96 59.26 -2.45 9.70
C ALA A 96 60.57 -1.74 9.35
N ALA A 97 61.26 -1.30 10.39
CA ALA A 97 62.71 -1.17 10.33
C ALA A 97 63.29 -2.60 10.21
N THR A 98 64.19 -2.83 9.26
CA THR A 98 65.29 -3.80 9.39
C THR A 98 66.27 -3.65 8.22
N ALA A 99 67.56 -3.64 8.61
CA ALA A 99 68.80 -3.65 7.82
C ALA A 99 69.33 -2.28 7.35
#